data_AF-A0A097PJF8-F1
#
_entry.id   AF-A0A097PJF8-F1
#
_cell.length_a   1.000
_cell.length_b   1.000
_cell.length_c   1.000
_cell.angle_alpha   90.00
_cell.angle_beta   90.00
_cell.angle_gamma   90.00
#
_symmetry.space_group_name_H-M   'P 1'
#
loop_
_entity.id
_entity.type
_entity.pdbx_description
1 polymer ?
#
loop_
_entity_poly.entity_id
_entity_poly.type
_entity_poly.pdbx_seq_one_letter_code
_entity_poly.pdbx_strand_id
1 'polypeptide(L)'
;GYCMISVLETMKTFSIEDGLTEEAVVTKLRTSQYHHLFLHTTLRQDSSGTCRWGEFGEGGLLWGECNHNQFEWFSGIPVEEVLCKVRDIYGLDEETSFRNITISSEKRPRPLYLATATQIGVIPTEGIPSLLNVLLPPSCKGLPVLYLRDLLLNPPTYAIASTIQESCKLMSNVTCSIPEFTCMDGETDQFISSSEFMPRDFFEDIESSWRGRVKRVHAEEAFAEVERAAEALTNAVVEDFVPIVSRIKSILSPLGGPRGEISYIAGSILETLDDVGCLGIVSTHLHGIFDLPLSTKSVIYKAMGTEVVNGRVKPTWKLRDGICRESLAFETAQREGIPEAIIRRAEELYLSVEQKANFPGKSKRKTEHFNVDPAIEISCETHLSSEVGLFPSGTKILSSTKTLQKEVEKVVAVICQRKMIELHKRKIMSKVSEVTCISIGAREQPPPSTVGTSTVYIMFRPDKRLYVGQTDDLAGRVRTHRLEDGLQNSPFLYVLVPGKSVASELETLLINQLPLLGS
;
A
#
# COMPACT_ATOMS: atom_id res chain seq x y z
N GLY A 1 -3.95 0.48 40.61
CA GLY A 1 -2.79 0.69 39.73
C GLY A 1 -3.25 0.66 38.29
N TYR A 2 -2.40 1.06 37.37
CA TYR A 2 -2.66 1.06 35.93
C TYR A 2 -1.91 -0.08 35.25
N CYS A 3 -2.42 -0.51 34.10
CA CYS A 3 -1.78 -1.49 33.23
C CYS A 3 -1.50 -0.83 31.88
N MET A 4 -0.29 -1.04 31.35
CA MET A 4 0.13 -0.56 30.03
C MET A 4 0.49 -1.77 29.16
N ILE A 5 -0.14 -1.85 27.98
CA ILE A 5 0.14 -2.87 26.97
C ILE A 5 0.84 -2.18 25.80
N SER A 6 2.03 -2.65 25.44
CA SER A 6 2.78 -2.15 24.29
C SER A 6 2.88 -3.22 23.23
N VAL A 7 2.57 -2.87 21.98
CA VAL A 7 2.65 -3.78 20.83
C VAL A 7 3.58 -3.18 19.78
N LEU A 8 4.61 -3.94 19.39
CA LEU A 8 5.47 -3.61 18.26
C LEU A 8 5.11 -4.51 17.10
N GLU A 9 4.46 -3.92 16.12
CA GLU A 9 4.00 -4.60 14.91
C GLU A 9 5.16 -5.20 14.10
N THR A 10 6.22 -4.43 13.86
CA THR A 10 7.36 -4.85 13.03
C THR A 10 8.11 -6.05 13.60
N MET A 11 8.10 -6.22 14.92
CA MET A 11 8.75 -7.33 15.62
C MET A 11 7.78 -8.46 15.95
N LYS A 12 6.48 -8.29 15.67
CA LYS A 12 5.38 -9.19 16.10
C LYS A 12 5.50 -9.53 17.59
N THR A 13 5.74 -8.53 18.43
CA THR A 13 5.88 -8.71 19.89
C THR A 13 4.94 -7.82 20.68
N PHE A 14 4.53 -8.27 21.87
CA PHE A 14 3.83 -7.44 22.84
C PHE A 14 4.39 -7.61 24.26
N SER A 15 4.24 -6.59 25.10
CA SER A 15 4.59 -6.60 26.51
C SER A 15 3.47 -6.00 27.36
N ILE A 16 3.31 -6.54 28.58
CA ILE A 16 2.32 -6.09 29.56
C ILE A 16 3.07 -5.60 30.80
N GLU A 17 2.75 -4.39 31.23
CA GLU A 17 3.27 -3.82 32.48
C GLU A 17 2.09 -3.48 33.40
N ASP A 18 1.91 -4.27 34.46
CA ASP A 18 0.81 -4.12 35.41
C ASP A 18 1.27 -3.50 36.74
N GLY A 19 0.33 -2.95 37.51
CA GLY A 19 0.59 -2.35 38.82
C GLY A 19 1.28 -0.99 38.78
N LEU A 20 1.23 -0.28 37.64
CA LEU A 20 1.85 1.03 37.48
C LEU A 20 1.12 2.12 38.30
N THR A 21 1.86 3.12 38.76
CA THR A 21 1.28 4.36 39.30
C THR A 21 0.88 5.29 38.15
N GLU A 22 0.03 6.28 38.43
CA GLU A 22 -0.39 7.27 37.43
C GLU A 22 0.83 7.99 36.80
N GLU A 23 1.76 8.44 37.64
CA GLU A 23 3.01 9.09 37.19
C GLU A 23 3.88 8.17 36.33
N ALA A 24 3.93 6.87 36.64
CA ALA A 24 4.73 5.91 35.88
C ALA A 24 4.18 5.73 34.46
N VAL A 25 2.86 5.68 34.30
CA VAL A 25 2.22 5.61 32.97
C VAL A 25 2.49 6.90 32.19
N VAL A 26 2.30 8.07 32.81
CA VAL A 26 2.56 9.36 32.17
C VAL A 26 4.02 9.49 31.72
N THR A 27 4.95 9.06 32.57
CA THR A 27 6.38 9.02 32.24
C THR A 27 6.62 8.18 30.99
N LYS A 28 6.06 6.97 30.93
CA LYS A 28 6.21 6.08 29.77
C LYS A 28 5.62 6.70 28.51
N LEU A 29 4.40 7.23 28.56
CA LEU A 29 3.76 7.88 27.41
C LEU A 29 4.59 9.05 26.85
N ARG A 30 5.25 9.84 27.71
CA ARG A 30 6.13 10.95 27.26
C ARG A 30 7.43 10.49 26.61
N THR A 31 7.86 9.27 26.91
CA THR A 31 9.19 8.77 26.52
C THR A 31 9.13 7.74 25.40
N SER A 32 7.98 7.08 25.25
CA SER A 32 7.71 6.13 24.19
C SER A 32 7.21 6.83 22.94
N GLN A 33 7.71 6.41 21.78
CA GLN A 33 7.10 6.75 20.50
C GLN A 33 6.01 5.72 20.19
N TYR A 34 4.80 6.17 19.92
CA TYR A 34 3.68 5.32 19.55
C TYR A 34 2.86 5.97 18.43
N HIS A 35 2.30 5.13 17.56
CA HIS A 35 1.45 5.58 16.45
C HIS A 35 -0.03 5.72 16.87
N HIS A 36 -0.50 4.80 17.72
CA HIS A 36 -1.89 4.71 18.14
C HIS A 36 -1.99 4.53 19.65
N LEU A 37 -2.98 5.18 20.27
CA LEU A 37 -3.26 5.09 21.70
C LEU A 37 -4.68 4.54 21.92
N PHE A 38 -4.79 3.48 22.73
CA PHE A 38 -6.07 2.85 23.07
C PHE A 38 -6.30 2.92 24.58
N LEU A 39 -7.51 3.31 24.96
CA LEU A 39 -7.93 3.40 26.36
C LEU A 39 -9.04 2.39 26.64
N HIS A 40 -8.86 1.58 27.68
CA HIS A 40 -9.84 0.57 28.04
C HIS A 40 -10.99 1.18 28.86
N THR A 41 -12.23 0.75 28.61
CA THR A 41 -13.43 1.32 29.25
C THR A 41 -13.45 1.24 30.78
N THR A 42 -12.64 0.37 31.39
CA THR A 42 -12.47 0.32 32.86
C THR A 42 -11.90 1.60 33.44
N LEU A 43 -11.21 2.43 32.65
CA LEU A 43 -10.79 3.76 33.11
C LEU A 43 -11.99 4.69 33.37
N ARG A 44 -13.15 4.48 32.72
CA ARG A 44 -14.35 5.30 32.92
C ARG A 44 -15.20 4.89 34.11
N GLN A 45 -15.03 3.67 34.61
CA GLN A 45 -15.92 3.05 35.59
C GLN A 45 -15.06 2.51 36.75
N ASP A 46 -14.98 3.27 37.84
CA ASP A 46 -14.52 2.71 39.11
C ASP A 46 -15.59 1.74 39.66
N SER A 47 -15.17 0.73 40.42
CA SER A 47 -16.07 -0.24 41.06
C SER A 47 -17.02 0.41 42.09
N SER A 48 -16.77 1.68 42.47
CA SER A 48 -17.60 2.50 43.35
C SER A 48 -18.62 3.41 42.64
N GLY A 49 -18.54 3.58 41.31
CA GLY A 49 -19.43 4.45 40.53
C GLY A 49 -19.35 5.94 40.87
N THR A 50 -18.33 6.35 41.61
CA THR A 50 -18.17 7.70 42.18
C THR A 50 -17.08 8.52 41.49
N CYS A 51 -16.11 7.87 40.86
CA CYS A 51 -14.96 8.53 40.25
C CYS A 51 -15.13 8.55 38.73
N ARG A 52 -15.39 9.73 38.17
CA ARG A 52 -15.29 9.95 36.72
C ARG A 52 -13.84 10.27 36.40
N TRP A 53 -13.14 9.36 35.74
CA TRP A 53 -11.85 9.69 35.15
C TRP A 53 -12.02 10.88 34.19
N GLY A 54 -11.34 11.97 34.48
CA GLY A 54 -11.54 13.27 33.84
C GLY A 54 -10.55 14.31 34.35
N GLU A 55 -10.74 15.58 33.96
CA GLU A 55 -9.81 16.69 34.26
C GLU A 55 -9.62 16.94 35.77
N PHE A 56 -10.61 16.59 36.59
CA PHE A 56 -10.60 16.78 38.03
C PHE A 56 -10.82 15.45 38.75
N GLY A 57 -9.92 15.09 39.69
CA GLY A 57 -10.00 13.87 40.51
C GLY A 57 -8.80 12.94 40.35
N GLU A 58 -8.95 11.70 40.83
CA GLU A 58 -7.94 10.65 40.63
C GLU A 58 -7.82 10.31 39.13
N GLY A 59 -6.58 10.28 38.60
CA GLY A 59 -6.34 10.06 37.17
C GLY A 59 -6.29 11.32 36.32
N GLY A 60 -6.38 12.52 36.90
CA GLY A 60 -6.35 13.80 36.18
C GLY A 60 -5.02 14.10 35.46
N LEU A 61 -3.88 13.63 35.99
CA LEU A 61 -2.58 13.79 35.34
C LEU A 61 -2.52 12.92 34.07
N LEU A 62 -2.95 11.66 34.16
CA LEU A 62 -3.02 10.77 33.02
C LEU A 62 -4.07 11.23 32.00
N TRP A 63 -5.22 11.74 32.47
CA TRP A 63 -6.23 12.35 31.59
C TRP A 63 -5.64 13.52 30.82
N GLY A 64 -4.93 14.41 31.51
CA GLY A 64 -4.20 15.51 30.90
C GLY A 64 -3.26 15.01 29.80
N GLU A 65 -2.41 14.03 30.08
CA GLU A 65 -1.46 13.48 29.10
C GLU A 65 -2.15 12.85 27.88
N CYS A 66 -3.21 12.05 28.09
CA CYS A 66 -3.92 11.36 27.01
C CYS A 66 -4.75 12.33 26.16
N ASN A 67 -5.36 13.37 26.75
CA ASN A 67 -6.27 14.28 26.05
C ASN A 67 -5.57 15.20 25.03
N HIS A 68 -4.25 15.35 25.14
CA HIS A 68 -3.44 16.03 24.11
C HIS A 68 -3.21 15.16 22.86
N ASN A 69 -3.44 13.85 22.95
CA ASN A 69 -3.20 12.90 21.87
C ASN A 69 -4.53 12.34 21.33
N GLN A 70 -4.54 11.84 20.09
CA GLN A 70 -5.70 11.10 19.58
C GLN A 70 -5.72 9.70 20.20
N PHE A 71 -6.84 9.31 20.80
CA PHE A 71 -7.03 7.99 21.37
C PHE A 71 -8.40 7.40 21.05
N GLU A 72 -8.50 6.07 21.06
CA GLU A 72 -9.74 5.33 20.86
C GLU A 72 -10.10 4.51 22.10
N TRP A 73 -11.41 4.39 22.37
CA TRP A 73 -11.91 3.54 23.45
C TRP A 73 -12.16 2.11 22.98
N PHE A 74 -11.88 1.15 23.86
CA PHE A 74 -12.19 -0.25 23.60
C PHE A 74 -12.61 -0.99 24.88
N SER A 75 -13.31 -2.11 24.71
CA SER A 75 -13.83 -2.97 25.78
C SER A 75 -13.59 -4.42 25.43
N GLY A 76 -13.39 -5.28 26.43
CA GLY A 76 -13.20 -6.73 26.23
C GLY A 76 -11.99 -7.23 26.99
N ILE A 77 -11.35 -8.30 26.50
CA ILE A 77 -10.10 -8.80 27.07
C ILE A 77 -8.94 -7.92 26.55
N PRO A 78 -8.22 -7.18 27.42
CA PRO A 78 -7.33 -6.11 26.96
C PRO A 78 -6.29 -6.51 25.91
N VAL A 79 -5.63 -7.66 26.10
CA VAL A 79 -4.58 -8.13 25.19
C VAL A 79 -5.15 -8.58 23.86
N GLU A 80 -6.21 -9.38 23.87
CA GLU A 80 -6.82 -9.92 22.66
C GLU A 80 -7.37 -8.81 21.76
N GLU A 81 -8.11 -7.87 22.36
CA GLU A 81 -8.71 -6.75 21.64
C GLU A 81 -7.66 -5.80 21.04
N VAL A 82 -6.60 -5.48 21.80
CA VAL A 82 -5.51 -4.63 21.28
C VAL A 82 -4.79 -5.32 20.12
N LEU A 83 -4.53 -6.63 20.21
CA LEU A 83 -3.90 -7.38 19.13
C LEU A 83 -4.80 -7.47 17.89
N CYS A 84 -6.12 -7.64 18.06
CA CYS A 84 -7.08 -7.57 16.96
C CYS A 84 -7.03 -6.19 16.27
N LYS A 85 -7.11 -5.10 17.04
CA LYS A 85 -7.02 -3.74 16.48
C LYS A 85 -5.71 -3.47 15.74
N VAL A 86 -4.59 -3.97 16.26
CA VAL A 86 -3.29 -3.86 15.56
C VAL A 86 -3.33 -4.65 14.25
N ARG A 87 -3.90 -5.86 14.21
CA ARG A 87 -4.06 -6.59 12.95
C ARG A 87 -4.89 -5.81 11.94
N ASP A 88 -6.02 -5.24 12.35
CA ASP A 88 -6.90 -4.47 11.47
C ASP A 88 -6.20 -3.21 10.90
N ILE A 89 -5.49 -2.47 11.75
CA ILE A 89 -4.82 -1.21 11.36
C ILE A 89 -3.71 -1.46 10.34
N TYR A 90 -2.94 -2.53 10.54
CA TYR A 90 -1.78 -2.85 9.71
C TYR A 90 -2.10 -3.89 8.61
N GLY A 91 -3.36 -4.32 8.46
CA GLY A 91 -3.79 -5.27 7.43
C GLY A 91 -3.15 -6.65 7.57
N LEU A 92 -2.95 -7.12 8.79
CA LEU A 92 -2.33 -8.40 9.09
C LEU A 92 -3.36 -9.53 9.08
N ASP A 93 -2.93 -10.74 8.72
CA ASP A 93 -3.77 -11.93 8.74
C ASP A 93 -4.21 -12.31 10.18
N GLU A 94 -5.40 -12.89 10.31
CA GLU A 94 -5.97 -13.30 11.60
C GLU A 94 -5.12 -14.35 12.32
N GLU A 95 -4.37 -15.18 11.58
CA GLU A 95 -3.47 -16.19 12.15
C GLU A 95 -2.11 -15.61 12.61
N THR A 96 -1.87 -14.31 12.37
CA THR A 96 -0.62 -13.65 12.76
C THR A 96 -0.47 -13.65 14.28
N SER A 97 0.48 -14.44 14.77
CA SER A 97 0.80 -14.54 16.19
C SER A 97 1.77 -13.44 16.65
N PHE A 98 1.55 -12.95 17.87
CA PHE A 98 2.45 -12.01 18.53
C PHE A 98 3.12 -12.70 19.73
N ARG A 99 4.46 -12.60 19.81
CA ARG A 99 5.22 -13.18 20.91
C ARG A 99 5.17 -12.28 22.15
N ASN A 100 4.79 -12.86 23.28
CA ASN A 100 4.85 -12.18 24.56
C ASN A 100 6.32 -12.02 25.02
N ILE A 101 6.77 -10.78 25.16
CA ILE A 101 8.10 -10.41 25.68
C ILE A 101 8.04 -9.71 27.04
N THR A 102 6.92 -9.87 27.75
CA THR A 102 6.74 -9.31 29.09
C THR A 102 7.83 -9.81 30.02
N ILE A 103 8.54 -8.88 30.65
CA ILE A 103 9.59 -9.21 31.61
C ILE A 103 9.09 -8.85 33.01
N SER A 104 9.21 -9.78 33.95
CA SER A 104 8.85 -9.55 35.34
C SER A 104 9.56 -8.32 35.93
N SER A 105 8.84 -7.55 36.75
CA SER A 105 9.37 -6.40 37.49
C SER A 105 10.21 -6.81 38.71
N GLU A 106 10.21 -8.10 39.07
CA GLU A 106 10.97 -8.60 40.20
C GLU A 106 12.48 -8.36 40.03
N LYS A 107 13.12 -7.88 41.10
CA LYS A 107 14.58 -7.61 41.14
C LYS A 107 15.07 -6.54 40.15
N ARG A 108 14.23 -5.54 39.87
CA ARG A 108 14.63 -4.31 39.18
C ARG A 108 14.81 -3.14 40.15
N PRO A 109 15.70 -2.17 39.86
CA PRO A 109 15.68 -0.88 40.51
C PRO A 109 14.34 -0.18 40.26
N ARG A 110 13.93 0.69 41.20
CA ARG A 110 12.74 1.52 40.97
C ARG A 110 13.06 2.56 39.89
N PRO A 111 12.19 2.74 38.89
CA PRO A 111 12.26 3.86 37.96
C PRO A 111 12.35 5.20 38.67
N LEU A 112 12.93 6.20 37.99
CA LEU A 112 12.89 7.58 38.47
C LEU A 112 11.45 8.08 38.55
N TYR A 113 11.13 8.83 39.60
CA TYR A 113 9.86 9.56 39.67
C TYR A 113 9.80 10.58 38.52
N LEU A 114 8.59 10.82 38.00
CA LEU A 114 8.35 11.76 36.91
C LEU A 114 8.94 13.14 37.23
N ALA A 115 8.69 13.63 38.45
CA ALA A 115 9.23 14.90 38.94
C ALA A 115 10.77 14.91 38.90
N THR A 116 11.42 13.86 39.41
CA THR A 116 12.89 13.75 39.40
C THR A 116 13.43 13.70 37.97
N ALA A 117 12.87 12.84 37.10
CA ALA A 117 13.31 12.69 35.73
C ALA A 117 13.18 13.98 34.89
N THR A 118 12.14 14.77 35.20
CA THR A 118 11.91 16.11 34.62
C THR A 118 12.93 17.11 35.17
N GLN A 119 13.09 17.20 36.49
CA GLN A 119 13.96 18.17 37.16
C GLN A 119 15.44 18.02 36.82
N ILE A 120 15.90 16.79 36.59
CA ILE A 120 17.29 16.52 36.18
C ILE A 120 17.45 16.55 34.65
N GLY A 121 16.39 16.80 33.88
CA GLY A 121 16.45 16.87 32.43
C GLY A 121 16.77 15.56 31.71
N VAL A 122 16.39 14.41 32.30
CA VAL A 122 16.34 13.13 31.56
C VAL A 122 15.18 13.16 30.57
N ILE A 123 14.04 13.70 31.00
CA ILE A 123 12.89 14.03 30.15
C ILE A 123 13.06 15.49 29.68
N PRO A 124 13.13 15.74 28.36
CA PRO A 124 13.26 17.09 27.83
C PRO A 124 12.12 17.98 28.31
N THR A 125 12.46 19.07 28.99
CA THR A 125 11.50 20.03 29.53
C THR A 125 12.03 21.44 29.30
N GLU A 126 11.16 22.35 28.89
CA GLU A 126 11.55 23.73 28.61
C GLU A 126 12.18 24.39 29.85
N GLY A 127 13.31 25.06 29.65
CA GLY A 127 14.05 25.73 30.73
C GLY A 127 14.90 24.80 31.62
N ILE A 128 14.84 23.48 31.45
CA ILE A 128 15.63 22.52 32.24
C ILE A 128 16.82 21.99 31.40
N PRO A 129 18.08 22.11 31.89
CA PRO A 129 19.24 21.53 31.21
C PRO A 129 19.16 20.01 31.09
N SER A 130 19.52 19.47 29.92
CA SER A 130 19.53 18.02 29.66
C SER A 130 20.73 17.33 30.32
N LEU A 131 20.49 16.42 31.27
CA LEU A 131 21.54 15.58 31.87
C LEU A 131 22.27 14.76 30.80
N LEU A 132 21.56 14.24 29.80
CA LEU A 132 22.15 13.41 28.77
C LEU A 132 23.15 14.19 27.89
N ASN A 133 22.92 15.49 27.69
CA ASN A 133 23.86 16.36 26.96
C ASN A 133 25.14 16.65 27.77
N VAL A 134 25.09 16.47 29.09
CA VAL A 134 26.25 16.62 29.98
C VAL A 134 27.01 15.29 30.10
N LEU A 135 26.31 14.16 30.16
CA LEU A 135 26.91 12.83 30.30
C LEU A 135 27.56 12.33 29.01
N LEU A 136 27.05 12.73 27.85
CA LEU A 136 27.51 12.26 26.55
C LEU A 136 28.29 13.35 25.81
N PRO A 137 29.30 12.99 25.00
CA PRO A 137 30.01 13.95 24.16
C PRO A 137 29.05 14.72 23.25
N PRO A 138 29.33 16.00 22.90
CA PRO A 138 28.45 16.80 22.04
C PRO A 138 28.22 16.20 20.63
N SER A 139 29.12 15.33 20.18
CA SER A 139 29.03 14.57 18.93
C SER A 139 28.05 13.38 19.02
N CYS A 140 27.70 12.94 20.22
CA CYS A 140 26.83 11.81 20.47
C CYS A 140 25.36 12.22 20.30
N LYS A 141 24.75 11.77 19.20
CA LYS A 141 23.34 12.06 18.85
C LYS A 141 22.62 10.78 18.47
N GLY A 142 21.29 10.79 18.53
CA GLY A 142 20.46 9.68 18.09
C GLY A 142 20.42 8.51 19.09
N LEU A 143 20.66 7.30 18.61
CA LEU A 143 20.42 6.05 19.34
C LEU A 143 21.12 5.93 20.70
N PRO A 144 22.41 6.30 20.89
CA PRO A 144 23.06 6.15 22.19
C PRO A 144 22.42 7.03 23.27
N VAL A 145 21.96 8.24 22.88
CA VAL A 145 21.24 9.16 23.78
C VAL A 145 19.89 8.55 24.19
N LEU A 146 19.17 7.97 23.22
CA LEU A 146 17.89 7.28 23.47
C LEU A 146 18.07 6.06 24.37
N TYR A 147 19.10 5.24 24.11
CA TYR A 147 19.41 4.06 24.90
C TYR A 147 19.75 4.41 26.35
N LEU A 148 20.60 5.43 26.57
CA LEU A 148 20.95 5.85 27.92
C LEU A 148 19.74 6.46 28.65
N ARG A 149 18.90 7.22 27.95
CA ARG A 149 17.63 7.72 28.49
C ARG A 149 16.75 6.57 28.96
N ASP A 150 16.54 5.59 28.10
CA ASP A 150 15.68 4.43 28.39
C ASP A 150 16.23 3.63 29.57
N LEU A 151 17.55 3.42 29.64
CA LEU A 151 18.18 2.73 30.76
C LEU A 151 17.98 3.43 32.12
N LEU A 152 17.91 4.76 32.13
CA LEU A 152 17.65 5.55 33.35
C LEU A 152 16.16 5.52 33.76
N LEU A 153 15.26 5.51 32.79
CA LEU A 153 13.81 5.54 33.04
C LEU A 153 13.23 4.14 33.26
N ASN A 154 13.78 3.14 32.60
CA ASN A 154 13.34 1.74 32.61
C ASN A 154 14.54 0.83 32.93
N PRO A 155 15.12 0.93 34.15
CA PRO A 155 16.31 0.17 34.49
C PRO A 155 16.05 -1.35 34.39
N PRO A 156 16.99 -2.12 33.81
CA PRO A 156 16.87 -3.56 33.74
C PRO A 156 17.07 -4.20 35.12
N THR A 157 16.98 -5.53 35.21
CA THR A 157 17.24 -6.26 36.47
C THR A 157 18.67 -6.01 36.96
N TYR A 158 18.91 -6.14 38.27
CA TYR A 158 20.26 -5.94 38.83
C TYR A 158 21.33 -6.80 38.14
N ALA A 159 20.99 -8.04 37.77
CA ALA A 159 21.92 -8.93 37.07
C ALA A 159 22.32 -8.36 35.69
N ILE A 160 21.33 -7.95 34.88
CA ILE A 160 21.56 -7.37 33.55
C ILE A 160 22.31 -6.04 33.68
N ALA A 161 21.93 -5.19 34.64
CA ALA A 161 22.61 -3.92 34.89
C ALA A 161 24.09 -4.14 35.25
N SER A 162 24.39 -5.12 36.10
CA SER A 162 25.77 -5.50 36.42
C SER A 162 26.54 -5.99 35.20
N THR A 163 25.93 -6.85 34.38
CA THR A 163 26.56 -7.32 33.13
C THR A 163 26.85 -6.17 32.17
N ILE A 164 25.91 -5.24 31.97
CA ILE A 164 26.12 -4.04 31.14
C ILE A 164 27.31 -3.23 31.67
N GLN A 165 27.39 -3.03 32.99
CA GLN A 165 28.51 -2.30 33.61
C GLN A 165 29.85 -3.03 33.42
N GLU A 166 29.88 -4.35 33.60
CA GLU A 166 31.07 -5.17 33.37
C GLU A 166 31.51 -5.11 31.90
N SER A 167 30.58 -5.23 30.96
CA SER A 167 30.86 -5.07 29.53
C SER A 167 31.43 -3.69 29.22
N CYS A 168 30.86 -2.62 29.76
CA CYS A 168 31.38 -1.26 29.57
C CYS A 168 32.80 -1.10 30.14
N LYS A 169 33.10 -1.68 31.32
CA LYS A 169 34.45 -1.69 31.90
C LYS A 169 35.44 -2.44 31.01
N LEU A 170 35.05 -3.60 30.49
CA LEU A 170 35.88 -4.36 29.55
C LEU A 170 36.12 -3.55 28.28
N MET A 171 35.08 -2.98 27.67
CA MET A 171 35.18 -2.14 26.48
C MET A 171 36.05 -0.90 26.69
N SER A 172 36.06 -0.31 27.89
CA SER A 172 36.93 0.82 28.20
C SER A 172 38.42 0.49 28.14
N ASN A 173 38.78 -0.79 28.27
CA ASN A 173 40.15 -1.29 28.16
C ASN A 173 40.49 -1.83 26.75
N VAL A 174 39.52 -1.83 25.83
CA VAL A 174 39.75 -2.27 24.45
C VAL A 174 40.41 -1.14 23.67
N THR A 175 41.64 -1.37 23.21
CA THR A 175 42.43 -0.39 22.45
C THR A 175 42.25 -0.50 20.94
N CYS A 176 41.63 -1.57 20.46
CA CYS A 176 41.25 -1.68 19.05
C CYS A 176 39.92 -0.96 18.83
N SER A 177 39.79 -0.32 17.66
CA SER A 177 38.46 0.10 17.20
C SER A 177 37.58 -1.15 17.12
N ILE A 178 36.33 -1.04 17.62
CA ILE A 178 35.28 -1.99 17.25
C ILE A 178 35.37 -2.11 15.72
N PRO A 179 35.43 -3.33 15.15
CA PRO A 179 35.48 -3.49 13.70
C PRO A 179 34.38 -2.63 13.11
N GLU A 180 34.72 -1.71 12.19
CA GLU A 180 33.68 -1.04 11.44
C GLU A 180 32.93 -2.15 10.70
N PHE A 181 31.75 -2.50 11.20
CA PHE A 181 30.73 -3.11 10.36
C PHE A 181 30.32 -2.01 9.39
N THR A 182 31.12 -1.82 8.35
CA THR A 182 30.82 -0.91 7.27
C THR A 182 29.58 -1.43 6.56
N CYS A 183 28.40 -0.98 6.99
CA CYS A 183 27.26 -0.87 6.10
C CYS A 183 27.64 0.23 5.10
N MET A 184 28.39 -0.15 4.07
CA MET A 184 28.65 0.72 2.94
C MET A 184 27.42 0.67 2.05
N ASP A 185 26.74 1.81 1.92
CA ASP A 185 25.74 1.99 0.87
C ASP A 185 26.43 1.84 -0.49
N GLY A 186 26.02 0.82 -1.25
CA GLY A 186 26.29 0.71 -2.67
C GLY A 186 27.51 -0.11 -3.09
N GLU A 187 27.50 -1.43 -2.84
CA GLU A 187 28.26 -2.37 -3.67
C GLU A 187 27.34 -2.99 -4.74
N THR A 188 27.81 -2.99 -5.99
CA THR A 188 27.10 -3.40 -7.21
C THR A 188 26.81 -4.90 -7.33
N ASP A 189 27.22 -5.70 -6.35
CA ASP A 189 27.15 -7.16 -6.41
C ASP A 189 25.95 -7.74 -5.64
N GLN A 190 24.99 -6.88 -5.27
CA GLN A 190 23.90 -7.21 -4.35
C GLN A 190 22.50 -7.20 -4.99
N PHE A 191 22.37 -7.58 -6.25
CA PHE A 191 21.05 -7.76 -6.86
C PHE A 191 20.26 -8.86 -6.14
N ILE A 192 19.03 -8.53 -5.71
CA ILE A 192 18.06 -9.48 -5.14
C ILE A 192 18.03 -10.70 -6.05
N SER A 193 18.15 -11.89 -5.46
CA SER A 193 18.12 -13.12 -6.23
C SER A 193 16.81 -13.17 -7.02
N SER A 194 16.86 -13.62 -8.26
CA SER A 194 15.69 -13.62 -9.13
C SER A 194 15.53 -14.96 -9.81
N SER A 195 14.29 -15.44 -9.89
CA SER A 195 13.90 -16.62 -10.64
C SER A 195 12.75 -16.25 -11.57
N GLU A 196 12.61 -16.96 -12.68
CA GLU A 196 11.56 -16.73 -13.70
C GLU A 196 10.16 -17.08 -13.17
N PHE A 197 10.07 -17.97 -12.20
CA PHE A 197 8.81 -18.51 -11.70
C PHE A 197 8.44 -18.04 -10.29
N MET A 198 9.39 -17.46 -9.55
CA MET A 198 9.17 -16.93 -8.21
C MET A 198 9.03 -15.40 -8.22
N PRO A 199 8.01 -14.83 -7.56
CA PRO A 199 7.86 -13.39 -7.42
C PRO A 199 9.09 -12.75 -6.76
N ARG A 200 9.47 -11.56 -7.22
CA ARG A 200 10.59 -10.80 -6.63
C ARG A 200 10.39 -10.55 -5.13
N ASP A 201 9.14 -10.33 -4.73
CA ASP A 201 8.73 -10.07 -3.35
C ASP A 201 9.14 -11.21 -2.40
N PHE A 202 9.19 -12.48 -2.86
CA PHE A 202 9.66 -13.61 -2.05
C PHE A 202 11.13 -13.45 -1.67
N PHE A 203 11.98 -13.11 -2.64
CA PHE A 203 13.39 -12.87 -2.37
C PHE A 203 13.61 -11.59 -1.58
N GLU A 204 12.77 -10.57 -1.78
CA GLU A 204 12.81 -9.36 -0.97
C GLU A 204 12.47 -9.66 0.49
N ASP A 205 11.44 -10.43 0.79
CA ASP A 205 11.05 -10.79 2.15
C ASP A 205 12.14 -11.59 2.88
N ILE A 206 12.76 -12.55 2.17
CA ILE A 206 13.77 -13.45 2.76
C ILE A 206 15.14 -12.76 2.86
N GLU A 207 15.54 -11.98 1.85
CA GLU A 207 16.88 -11.42 1.77
C GLU A 207 16.96 -10.01 2.38
N SER A 208 15.88 -9.21 2.45
CA SER A 208 15.91 -7.81 2.91
C SER A 208 16.45 -7.59 4.33
N SER A 209 16.29 -8.58 5.20
CA SER A 209 16.72 -8.48 6.59
C SER A 209 18.24 -8.51 6.77
N TRP A 210 18.98 -9.09 5.81
CA TRP A 210 20.42 -9.32 5.92
C TRP A 210 21.23 -8.97 4.66
N ARG A 211 20.61 -8.92 3.47
CA ARG A 211 21.24 -8.50 2.21
C ARG A 211 21.68 -7.04 2.29
N GLY A 212 22.94 -6.81 1.90
CA GLY A 212 23.61 -5.51 2.02
C GLY A 212 24.12 -5.13 3.40
N ARG A 213 23.76 -5.90 4.42
CA ARG A 213 24.31 -5.78 5.78
C ARG A 213 25.44 -6.76 6.03
N VAL A 214 25.44 -7.90 5.32
CA VAL A 214 26.45 -8.96 5.45
C VAL A 214 27.01 -9.32 4.07
N LYS A 215 28.35 -9.32 3.95
CA LYS A 215 29.00 -9.71 2.68
C LYS A 215 28.75 -11.19 2.41
N ARG A 216 28.54 -11.55 1.14
CA ARG A 216 28.28 -12.94 0.71
C ARG A 216 29.33 -13.93 1.23
N VAL A 217 30.60 -13.53 1.19
CA VAL A 217 31.74 -14.31 1.73
C VAL A 217 31.63 -14.66 3.21
N HIS A 218 30.78 -13.97 3.98
CA HIS A 218 30.59 -14.20 5.42
C HIS A 218 29.29 -14.95 5.74
N ALA A 219 28.46 -15.23 4.72
CA ALA A 219 27.18 -15.89 4.89
C ALA A 219 26.90 -16.90 3.75
N GLU A 220 27.95 -17.48 3.14
CA GLU A 220 27.83 -18.36 1.97
C GLU A 220 26.87 -19.53 2.20
N GLU A 221 26.87 -20.09 3.41
CA GLU A 221 25.98 -21.20 3.77
C GLU A 221 24.51 -20.81 3.75
N ALA A 222 24.17 -19.62 4.25
CA ALA A 222 22.80 -19.09 4.24
C ALA A 222 22.34 -18.75 2.81
N PHE A 223 23.23 -18.17 1.99
CA PHE A 223 22.95 -17.94 0.57
C PHE A 223 22.67 -19.27 -0.16
N ALA A 224 23.50 -20.29 0.06
CA ALA A 224 23.33 -21.61 -0.55
C ALA A 224 22.04 -22.31 -0.08
N GLU A 225 21.62 -22.09 1.16
CA GLU A 225 20.36 -22.63 1.68
C GLU A 225 19.13 -21.96 1.06
N VAL A 226 19.14 -20.63 0.93
CA VAL A 226 18.07 -19.88 0.26
C VAL A 226 17.97 -20.27 -1.21
N GLU A 227 19.09 -20.43 -1.90
CA GLU A 227 19.11 -20.86 -3.31
C GLU A 227 18.56 -22.28 -3.47
N ARG A 228 18.96 -23.23 -2.61
CA ARG A 228 18.39 -24.58 -2.59
C ARG A 228 16.89 -24.60 -2.27
N ALA A 229 16.44 -23.77 -1.33
CA ALA A 229 15.01 -23.68 -0.99
C ALA A 229 14.20 -23.07 -2.13
N ALA A 230 14.74 -22.03 -2.80
CA ALA A 230 14.12 -21.43 -3.97
C ALA A 230 14.05 -22.39 -5.16
N GLU A 231 15.08 -23.21 -5.38
CA GLU A 231 15.05 -24.29 -6.39
C GLU A 231 14.00 -25.35 -6.06
N ALA A 232 13.95 -25.82 -4.81
CA ALA A 232 12.96 -26.82 -4.37
C ALA A 232 11.52 -26.29 -4.51
N LEU A 233 11.29 -25.03 -4.13
CA LEU A 233 9.99 -24.39 -4.28
C LEU A 233 9.65 -24.13 -5.76
N THR A 234 10.62 -23.72 -6.57
CA THR A 234 10.43 -23.55 -8.01
C THR A 234 10.05 -24.88 -8.66
N ASN A 235 10.72 -25.99 -8.30
CA ASN A 235 10.38 -27.31 -8.81
C ASN A 235 8.96 -27.72 -8.40
N ALA A 236 8.57 -27.52 -7.13
CA ALA A 236 7.21 -27.80 -6.68
C ALA A 236 6.16 -26.94 -7.43
N VAL A 237 6.43 -25.65 -7.66
CA VAL A 237 5.54 -24.76 -8.40
C VAL A 237 5.47 -25.13 -9.88
N VAL A 238 6.58 -25.55 -10.48
CA VAL A 238 6.61 -26.01 -11.87
C VAL A 238 5.88 -27.34 -12.04
N GLU A 239 6.06 -28.30 -11.14
CA GLU A 239 5.41 -29.60 -11.23
C GLU A 239 3.91 -29.51 -10.95
N ASP A 240 3.51 -28.78 -9.91
CA ASP A 240 2.11 -28.77 -9.44
C ASP A 240 1.28 -27.62 -10.01
N PHE A 241 1.87 -26.43 -10.16
CA PHE A 241 1.12 -25.21 -10.47
C PHE A 241 1.24 -24.75 -11.92
N VAL A 242 2.33 -25.01 -12.64
CA VAL A 242 2.42 -24.66 -14.08
C VAL A 242 1.34 -25.35 -14.93
N PRO A 243 0.94 -26.62 -14.71
CA PRO A 243 -0.20 -27.21 -15.40
C PRO A 243 -1.52 -26.48 -15.10
N ILE A 244 -1.70 -26.02 -13.86
CA ILE A 244 -2.90 -25.29 -13.40
C ILE A 244 -2.92 -23.88 -13.98
N VAL A 245 -1.80 -23.16 -13.94
CA VAL A 245 -1.65 -21.80 -14.50
C VAL A 245 -1.74 -21.83 -16.02
N SER A 246 -1.23 -22.86 -16.69
CA SER A 246 -1.40 -23.03 -18.15
C SER A 246 -2.86 -23.29 -18.51
N ARG A 247 -3.58 -24.08 -17.71
CA ARG A 247 -5.03 -24.29 -17.83
C ARG A 247 -5.82 -23.01 -17.53
N ILE A 248 -5.42 -22.23 -16.54
CA ILE A 248 -6.06 -20.96 -16.17
C ILE A 248 -5.77 -19.86 -17.19
N LYS A 249 -4.56 -19.79 -17.76
CA LYS A 249 -4.21 -18.87 -18.85
C LYS A 249 -4.94 -19.21 -20.15
N SER A 250 -5.22 -20.49 -20.42
CA SER A 250 -6.10 -20.88 -21.52
C SER A 250 -7.56 -20.47 -21.26
N ILE A 251 -7.99 -20.45 -19.99
CA ILE A 251 -9.35 -20.01 -19.58
C ILE A 251 -9.50 -18.47 -19.55
N LEU A 252 -8.45 -17.73 -19.18
CA LEU A 252 -8.46 -16.27 -18.96
C LEU A 252 -7.98 -15.45 -20.15
N SER A 253 -7.66 -16.08 -21.29
CA SER A 253 -7.36 -15.33 -22.52
C SER A 253 -8.59 -14.49 -22.92
N PRO A 254 -8.49 -13.16 -22.98
CA PRO A 254 -9.65 -12.29 -23.21
C PRO A 254 -10.14 -12.43 -24.64
N LEU A 255 -11.44 -12.67 -24.77
CA LEU A 255 -12.31 -12.26 -25.89
C LEU A 255 -11.58 -11.84 -27.17
N GLY A 256 -11.37 -12.81 -28.05
CA GLY A 256 -10.87 -12.62 -29.40
C GLY A 256 -11.51 -13.59 -30.39
N GLY A 257 -12.84 -13.73 -30.40
CA GLY A 257 -13.56 -14.43 -31.47
C GLY A 257 -15.04 -14.73 -31.17
N PRO A 258 -15.97 -14.56 -32.13
CA PRO A 258 -17.34 -14.99 -31.98
C PRO A 258 -17.38 -16.52 -32.05
N ARG A 259 -17.98 -17.14 -31.03
CA ARG A 259 -18.05 -18.59 -30.74
C ARG A 259 -16.90 -19.09 -29.87
N GLY A 260 -17.11 -19.00 -28.56
CA GLY A 260 -16.15 -19.35 -27.53
C GLY A 260 -16.02 -20.85 -27.31
N GLU A 261 -14.79 -21.29 -27.01
CA GLU A 261 -14.41 -22.66 -26.63
C GLU A 261 -15.24 -23.20 -25.47
N ILE A 262 -15.62 -22.33 -24.54
CA ILE A 262 -16.47 -22.67 -23.40
C ILE A 262 -17.88 -23.08 -23.85
N SER A 263 -18.42 -22.48 -24.91
CA SER A 263 -19.71 -22.93 -25.47
C SER A 263 -19.57 -24.31 -26.11
N TYR A 264 -18.46 -24.62 -26.79
CA TYR A 264 -18.21 -25.95 -27.36
C TYR A 264 -18.07 -27.03 -26.27
N ILE A 265 -17.32 -26.73 -25.21
CA ILE A 265 -17.17 -27.64 -24.07
C ILE A 265 -18.50 -27.81 -23.33
N ALA A 266 -19.22 -26.72 -23.05
CA ALA A 266 -20.53 -26.79 -22.42
C ALA A 266 -21.54 -27.58 -23.29
N GLY A 267 -21.49 -27.40 -24.61
CA GLY A 267 -22.27 -28.17 -25.57
C GLY A 267 -21.94 -29.66 -25.54
N SER A 268 -20.65 -30.02 -25.56
CA SER A 268 -20.20 -31.42 -25.47
C SER A 268 -20.56 -32.08 -24.14
N ILE A 269 -20.48 -31.34 -23.03
CA ILE A 269 -20.95 -31.81 -21.72
C ILE A 269 -22.46 -32.03 -21.75
N LEU A 270 -23.22 -31.10 -22.35
CA LEU A 270 -24.67 -31.22 -22.46
C LEU A 270 -25.08 -32.44 -23.29
N GLU A 271 -24.41 -32.70 -24.41
CA GLU A 271 -24.60 -33.92 -25.21
C GLU A 271 -24.28 -35.19 -24.40
N THR A 272 -23.17 -35.18 -23.66
CA THR A 272 -22.78 -36.32 -22.82
C THR A 272 -23.83 -36.58 -21.73
N LEU A 273 -24.35 -35.53 -21.10
CA LEU A 273 -25.38 -35.66 -20.06
C LEU A 273 -26.71 -36.17 -20.63
N ASP A 274 -27.08 -35.74 -21.84
CA ASP A 274 -28.27 -36.22 -22.54
C ASP A 274 -28.12 -37.69 -22.97
N ASP A 275 -26.96 -38.08 -23.50
CA ASP A 275 -26.67 -39.46 -23.91
C ASP A 275 -26.63 -40.43 -22.72
N VAL A 276 -26.15 -39.98 -21.56
CA VAL A 276 -26.18 -40.76 -20.30
C VAL A 276 -27.60 -40.83 -19.72
N GLY A 277 -28.55 -40.04 -20.22
CA GLY A 277 -29.93 -40.00 -19.73
C GLY A 277 -30.06 -39.30 -18.38
N CYS A 278 -29.18 -38.34 -18.09
CA CYS A 278 -29.17 -37.60 -16.84
C CYS A 278 -30.42 -36.70 -16.72
N LEU A 279 -31.14 -36.78 -15.61
CA LEU A 279 -32.26 -35.87 -15.33
C LEU A 279 -31.73 -34.61 -14.62
N GLY A 280 -31.77 -33.46 -15.30
CA GLY A 280 -31.24 -32.23 -14.74
C GLY A 280 -31.76 -30.96 -15.42
N ILE A 281 -31.60 -29.83 -14.75
CA ILE A 281 -31.91 -28.50 -15.29
C ILE A 281 -30.58 -27.76 -15.43
N VAL A 282 -30.28 -27.29 -16.65
CA VAL A 282 -29.10 -26.48 -16.95
C VAL A 282 -29.53 -25.05 -17.20
N SER A 283 -29.16 -24.14 -16.29
CA SER A 283 -29.34 -22.69 -16.44
C SER A 283 -28.04 -22.07 -16.94
N THR A 284 -28.11 -21.28 -18.01
CA THR A 284 -26.91 -20.69 -18.63
C THR A 284 -27.20 -19.32 -19.23
N HIS A 285 -26.20 -18.46 -19.20
CA HIS A 285 -26.16 -17.16 -19.89
C HIS A 285 -25.34 -17.21 -21.19
N LEU A 286 -24.83 -18.39 -21.56
CA LEU A 286 -24.00 -18.61 -22.75
C LEU A 286 -24.88 -18.71 -24.00
N HIS A 287 -25.30 -17.58 -24.58
CA HIS A 287 -26.14 -17.58 -25.78
C HIS A 287 -25.52 -18.39 -26.95
N GLY A 288 -24.20 -18.43 -27.04
CA GLY A 288 -23.49 -19.18 -28.09
C GLY A 288 -23.74 -20.69 -28.08
N ILE A 289 -24.18 -21.29 -26.97
CA ILE A 289 -24.50 -22.73 -26.91
C ILE A 289 -25.69 -23.10 -27.80
N PHE A 290 -26.64 -22.16 -27.98
CA PHE A 290 -27.85 -22.37 -28.76
C PHE A 290 -27.61 -22.29 -30.28
N ASP A 291 -26.45 -21.75 -30.69
CA ASP A 291 -26.05 -21.66 -32.09
C ASP A 291 -25.08 -22.80 -32.49
N LEU A 292 -24.82 -23.73 -31.56
CA LEU A 292 -24.03 -24.94 -31.81
C LEU A 292 -24.90 -26.05 -32.39
N PRO A 293 -24.37 -26.86 -33.34
CA PRO A 293 -25.09 -27.99 -33.89
C PRO A 293 -25.05 -29.20 -32.93
N LEU A 294 -25.65 -29.08 -31.75
CA LEU A 294 -25.67 -30.15 -30.74
C LEU A 294 -26.63 -31.27 -31.13
N SER A 295 -26.18 -32.52 -30.99
CA SER A 295 -26.94 -33.74 -31.23
C SER A 295 -27.60 -34.26 -29.95
N THR A 296 -28.57 -33.52 -29.43
CA THR A 296 -29.35 -33.90 -28.24
C THR A 296 -30.73 -34.45 -28.64
N LYS A 297 -31.16 -35.55 -28.02
CA LYS A 297 -32.44 -36.23 -28.25
C LYS A 297 -33.51 -35.84 -27.23
N SER A 298 -33.13 -35.62 -25.96
CA SER A 298 -34.10 -35.44 -24.85
C SER A 298 -34.03 -34.08 -24.18
N VAL A 299 -33.13 -33.20 -24.61
CA VAL A 299 -33.01 -31.82 -24.09
C VAL A 299 -34.17 -30.95 -24.59
N ILE A 300 -34.85 -30.29 -23.65
CA ILE A 300 -35.93 -29.34 -23.92
C ILE A 300 -35.50 -27.94 -23.47
N TYR A 301 -35.57 -26.98 -24.38
CA TYR A 301 -35.24 -25.58 -24.07
C TYR A 301 -36.39 -24.89 -23.34
N LYS A 302 -36.06 -24.30 -22.20
CA LYS A 302 -36.98 -23.53 -21.38
C LYS A 302 -36.41 -22.14 -21.12
N ALA A 303 -37.28 -21.13 -21.22
CA ALA A 303 -36.95 -19.74 -20.97
C ALA A 303 -37.92 -19.13 -19.95
N MET A 304 -37.47 -18.09 -19.25
CA MET A 304 -38.34 -17.30 -18.40
C MET A 304 -39.26 -16.44 -19.27
N GLY A 305 -40.58 -16.61 -19.14
CA GLY A 305 -41.54 -15.85 -19.93
C GLY A 305 -41.48 -14.36 -19.57
N THR A 306 -41.56 -13.50 -20.57
CA THR A 306 -41.61 -12.04 -20.43
C THR A 306 -42.92 -11.48 -20.98
N GLU A 307 -43.43 -10.40 -20.39
CA GLU A 307 -44.62 -9.67 -20.87
C GLU A 307 -44.32 -8.18 -20.91
N VAL A 308 -44.76 -7.51 -21.98
CA VAL A 308 -44.62 -6.08 -22.14
C VAL A 308 -45.82 -5.39 -21.51
N VAL A 309 -45.62 -4.76 -20.35
CA VAL A 309 -46.66 -4.00 -19.65
C VAL A 309 -46.26 -2.54 -19.65
N ASN A 310 -47.05 -1.67 -20.29
CA ASN A 310 -46.77 -0.24 -20.46
C ASN A 310 -45.42 0.06 -21.11
N GLY A 311 -45.04 -0.71 -22.14
CA GLY A 311 -43.78 -0.53 -22.88
C GLY A 311 -42.53 -1.01 -22.14
N ARG A 312 -42.67 -1.71 -21.00
CA ARG A 312 -41.55 -2.30 -20.24
C ARG A 312 -41.64 -3.80 -20.18
N VAL A 313 -40.53 -4.49 -20.36
CA VAL A 313 -40.48 -5.95 -20.35
C VAL A 313 -40.36 -6.43 -18.91
N LYS A 314 -41.39 -7.14 -18.42
CA LYS A 314 -41.40 -7.71 -17.07
C LYS A 314 -41.34 -9.24 -17.13
N PRO A 315 -40.54 -9.90 -16.27
CA PRO A 315 -40.57 -11.34 -16.15
C PRO A 315 -41.92 -11.75 -15.56
N THR A 316 -42.52 -12.75 -16.18
CA THR A 316 -43.78 -13.38 -15.72
C THR A 316 -43.54 -14.41 -14.62
N TRP A 317 -42.28 -14.75 -14.35
CA TRP A 317 -41.85 -15.81 -13.43
C TRP A 317 -42.40 -17.20 -13.76
N LYS A 318 -42.88 -17.38 -15.00
CA LYS A 318 -43.38 -18.65 -15.53
C LYS A 318 -42.41 -19.16 -16.58
N LEU A 319 -41.98 -20.41 -16.41
CA LEU A 319 -41.12 -21.10 -17.37
C LEU A 319 -41.94 -21.44 -18.64
N ARG A 320 -41.48 -21.02 -19.81
CA ARG A 320 -42.11 -21.28 -21.11
C ARG A 320 -41.14 -22.06 -22.00
N ASP A 321 -41.68 -22.80 -22.97
CA ASP A 321 -40.86 -23.46 -23.99
C ASP A 321 -40.17 -22.42 -24.88
N GLY A 322 -38.87 -22.61 -25.11
CA GLY A 322 -38.07 -21.75 -25.99
C GLY A 322 -36.75 -21.27 -25.38
N ILE A 323 -36.09 -20.38 -26.11
CA ILE A 323 -34.76 -19.84 -25.78
C ILE A 323 -34.90 -18.32 -25.59
N CYS A 324 -34.41 -17.81 -24.47
CA CYS A 324 -34.36 -16.37 -24.25
C CYS A 324 -33.15 -15.79 -25.01
N ARG A 325 -33.40 -15.07 -26.11
CA ARG A 325 -32.37 -14.27 -26.81
C ARG A 325 -32.43 -12.78 -26.43
N GLU A 326 -33.41 -12.39 -25.62
CA GLU A 326 -33.61 -11.02 -25.18
C GLU A 326 -32.79 -10.76 -23.92
N SER A 327 -31.70 -10.01 -24.05
CA SER A 327 -30.90 -9.60 -22.90
C SER A 327 -31.55 -8.39 -22.23
N LEU A 328 -32.22 -8.62 -21.09
CA LEU A 328 -32.74 -7.55 -20.23
C LEU A 328 -31.62 -6.77 -19.51
N ALA A 329 -30.36 -7.00 -19.85
CA ALA A 329 -29.21 -6.37 -19.21
C ALA A 329 -29.24 -4.84 -19.33
N PHE A 330 -29.62 -4.31 -20.51
CA PHE A 330 -29.72 -2.86 -20.73
C PHE A 330 -30.91 -2.25 -19.96
N GLU A 331 -32.06 -2.91 -19.93
CA GLU A 331 -33.22 -2.45 -19.15
C GLU A 331 -32.95 -2.54 -17.63
N THR A 332 -32.22 -3.56 -17.19
CA THR A 332 -31.80 -3.71 -15.79
C THR A 332 -30.83 -2.61 -15.41
N ALA A 333 -29.83 -2.34 -16.26
CA ALA A 333 -28.91 -1.21 -16.08
C ALA A 333 -29.65 0.13 -15.95
N GLN A 334 -30.70 0.35 -16.75
CA GLN A 334 -31.53 1.55 -16.66
C GLN A 334 -32.27 1.66 -15.32
N ARG A 335 -32.80 0.54 -14.80
CA ARG A 335 -33.48 0.50 -13.49
C ARG A 335 -32.52 0.73 -12.33
N GLU A 336 -31.29 0.24 -12.42
CA GLU A 336 -30.22 0.46 -11.43
C GLU A 336 -29.63 1.88 -11.51
N GLY A 337 -30.23 2.76 -12.31
CA GLY A 337 -29.87 4.18 -12.38
C GLY A 337 -28.67 4.48 -13.28
N ILE A 338 -28.27 3.55 -14.16
CA ILE A 338 -27.23 3.84 -15.15
C ILE A 338 -27.76 4.88 -16.15
N PRO A 339 -27.00 5.97 -16.40
CA PRO A 339 -27.44 7.03 -17.31
C PRO A 339 -27.78 6.52 -18.72
N GLU A 340 -28.91 6.98 -19.27
CA GLU A 340 -29.43 6.61 -20.59
C GLU A 340 -28.37 6.72 -21.71
N ALA A 341 -27.49 7.72 -21.62
CA ALA A 341 -26.43 7.94 -22.61
C ALA A 341 -25.39 6.81 -22.64
N ILE A 342 -25.10 6.19 -21.49
CA ILE A 342 -24.17 5.06 -21.37
C ILE A 342 -24.83 3.80 -21.92
N ILE A 343 -26.11 3.58 -21.59
CA ILE A 343 -26.89 2.45 -22.06
C ILE A 343 -27.04 2.51 -23.58
N ARG A 344 -27.43 3.67 -24.13
CA ARG A 344 -27.52 3.89 -25.57
C ARG A 344 -26.19 3.63 -26.28
N ARG A 345 -25.07 4.06 -25.69
CA ARG A 345 -23.75 3.79 -26.26
C ARG A 345 -23.39 2.29 -26.20
N ALA A 346 -23.77 1.60 -25.13
CA ALA A 346 -23.55 0.17 -25.01
C ALA A 346 -24.43 -0.63 -26.00
N GLU A 347 -25.66 -0.20 -26.25
CA GLU A 347 -26.55 -0.74 -27.29
C GLU A 347 -25.96 -0.55 -28.69
N GLU A 348 -25.46 0.66 -29.01
CA GLU A 348 -24.77 0.94 -30.27
C GLU A 348 -23.56 0.01 -30.49
N LEU A 349 -22.75 -0.20 -29.44
CA LEU A 349 -21.60 -1.10 -29.48
C LEU A 349 -22.02 -2.57 -29.66
N TYR A 350 -23.06 -3.01 -28.94
CA TYR A 350 -23.61 -4.36 -29.04
C TYR A 350 -24.08 -4.66 -30.48
N LEU A 351 -24.87 -3.76 -31.07
CA LEU A 351 -25.37 -3.89 -32.44
C LEU A 351 -24.23 -3.89 -33.46
N SER A 352 -23.16 -3.14 -33.23
CA SER A 352 -21.99 -3.12 -34.14
C SER A 352 -21.21 -4.45 -34.15
N VAL A 353 -21.27 -5.22 -33.07
CA VAL A 353 -20.65 -6.54 -32.96
C VAL A 353 -21.54 -7.61 -33.57
N GLU A 354 -22.87 -7.55 -33.37
CA GLU A 354 -23.81 -8.49 -34.02
C GLU A 354 -23.90 -8.31 -35.55
N GLN A 355 -23.88 -7.08 -36.05
CA GLN A 355 -23.94 -6.83 -37.51
C GLN A 355 -22.71 -7.36 -38.26
N LYS A 356 -21.54 -7.45 -37.61
CA LYS A 356 -20.35 -8.12 -38.17
C LYS A 356 -20.46 -9.65 -38.21
N ALA A 357 -21.38 -10.25 -37.44
CA ALA A 357 -21.57 -11.70 -37.39
C ALA A 357 -22.58 -12.24 -38.44
N ASN A 358 -23.44 -11.38 -39.02
CA ASN A 358 -24.52 -11.78 -39.93
C ASN A 358 -24.22 -11.67 -41.44
N PHE A 359 -22.95 -11.56 -41.85
CA PHE A 359 -22.54 -11.78 -43.24
C PHE A 359 -21.92 -13.17 -43.43
N PRO A 360 -22.71 -14.21 -43.79
CA PRO A 360 -22.14 -15.46 -44.24
C PRO A 360 -21.73 -15.29 -45.71
N GLY A 361 -20.43 -15.12 -45.94
CA GLY A 361 -19.90 -15.03 -47.30
C GLY A 361 -20.18 -16.28 -48.13
N LYS A 362 -20.75 -16.12 -49.33
CA LYS A 362 -20.48 -16.97 -50.50
C LYS A 362 -20.66 -16.17 -51.79
N SER A 363 -19.60 -15.97 -52.56
CA SER A 363 -19.29 -16.86 -53.70
C SER A 363 -18.11 -16.33 -54.53
N LYS A 364 -17.19 -17.24 -54.85
CA LYS A 364 -16.10 -17.08 -55.82
C LYS A 364 -16.64 -16.81 -57.23
N ARG A 365 -15.96 -15.97 -58.02
CA ARG A 365 -15.72 -16.18 -59.47
C ARG A 365 -14.45 -15.46 -59.96
N LYS A 366 -13.42 -16.28 -60.19
CA LYS A 366 -12.45 -16.37 -61.31
C LYS A 366 -12.15 -15.14 -62.21
N THR A 367 -10.84 -14.80 -62.26
CA THR A 367 -9.93 -14.64 -63.44
C THR A 367 -10.34 -13.63 -64.54
N GLU A 368 -9.53 -12.67 -65.05
CA GLU A 368 -8.20 -12.75 -65.69
C GLU A 368 -7.49 -11.38 -65.81
N HIS A 369 -6.16 -11.38 -65.56
CA HIS A 369 -5.03 -10.73 -66.25
C HIS A 369 -5.17 -9.33 -66.90
N PHE A 370 -4.29 -8.39 -66.53
CA PHE A 370 -3.10 -8.03 -67.35
C PHE A 370 -2.07 -7.23 -66.53
N ASN A 371 -0.80 -7.52 -66.82
CA ASN A 371 0.45 -7.10 -66.18
C ASN A 371 0.73 -5.58 -66.17
N VAL A 372 1.55 -5.12 -65.21
CA VAL A 372 2.96 -4.67 -65.38
C VAL A 372 3.50 -4.12 -64.04
N ASP A 373 4.55 -4.78 -63.53
CA ASP A 373 5.50 -4.36 -62.47
C ASP A 373 6.55 -3.36 -63.03
N PRO A 374 7.47 -2.73 -62.24
CA PRO A 374 7.82 -3.02 -60.83
C PRO A 374 8.04 -1.78 -59.91
N ALA A 375 8.39 -2.12 -58.65
CA ALA A 375 9.36 -1.44 -57.75
C ALA A 375 8.67 -0.67 -56.59
N ILE A 376 8.82 -0.98 -55.29
CA ILE A 376 9.88 -1.64 -54.50
C ILE A 376 9.27 -2.28 -53.23
N GLU A 377 9.66 -3.52 -52.92
CA GLU A 377 9.47 -4.21 -51.64
C GLU A 377 10.35 -3.61 -50.53
N ILE A 378 9.85 -3.58 -49.29
CA ILE A 378 10.70 -3.75 -48.10
C ILE A 378 10.02 -4.70 -47.12
N SER A 379 10.67 -5.85 -46.95
CA SER A 379 10.50 -6.83 -45.87
C SER A 379 11.34 -6.44 -44.64
N CYS A 380 10.94 -6.96 -43.48
CA CYS A 380 11.73 -6.93 -42.25
C CYS A 380 13.00 -7.78 -42.36
N GLU A 381 14.13 -7.31 -41.82
CA GLU A 381 14.81 -7.95 -40.67
C GLU A 381 16.18 -7.31 -40.30
N THR A 382 16.46 -7.38 -38.98
CA THR A 382 17.74 -7.58 -38.24
C THR A 382 18.94 -6.60 -38.33
N HIS A 383 19.22 -6.00 -37.15
CA HIS A 383 20.48 -5.75 -36.43
C HIS A 383 21.76 -5.12 -37.07
N LEU A 384 22.28 -4.14 -36.30
CA LEU A 384 23.69 -3.87 -35.94
C LEU A 384 24.61 -3.04 -36.89
N SER A 385 24.89 -1.81 -36.43
CA SER A 385 26.24 -1.18 -36.24
C SER A 385 26.58 0.08 -37.06
N SER A 386 27.00 1.12 -36.31
CA SER A 386 28.20 1.94 -36.57
C SER A 386 28.23 2.94 -37.73
N GLU A 387 28.16 4.25 -37.43
CA GLU A 387 29.33 5.14 -37.23
C GLU A 387 29.11 6.61 -37.67
N VAL A 388 29.47 7.52 -36.75
CA VAL A 388 30.29 8.74 -36.95
C VAL A 388 29.73 9.91 -37.77
N GLY A 389 29.62 11.07 -37.09
CA GLY A 389 29.47 12.36 -37.78
C GLY A 389 29.23 13.60 -36.92
N LEU A 390 30.21 13.95 -36.07
CA LEU A 390 30.62 15.29 -35.58
C LEU A 390 29.60 16.33 -35.02
N PHE A 391 29.95 16.78 -33.81
CA PHE A 391 29.48 17.93 -33.03
C PHE A 391 29.49 19.30 -33.75
N PRO A 392 28.73 20.29 -33.22
CA PRO A 392 29.44 21.35 -32.52
C PRO A 392 28.98 21.56 -31.08
N SER A 393 30.00 21.70 -30.24
CA SER A 393 30.00 22.24 -28.89
C SER A 393 29.31 23.60 -28.80
N GLY A 394 28.52 23.81 -27.76
CA GLY A 394 27.82 25.08 -27.50
C GLY A 394 26.96 25.06 -26.24
N THR A 395 27.61 25.20 -25.10
CA THR A 395 27.11 25.48 -23.75
C THR A 395 25.72 26.15 -23.68
N LYS A 396 24.76 25.55 -22.95
CA LYS A 396 23.74 26.26 -22.17
C LYS A 396 23.21 25.41 -21.01
N ILE A 397 23.93 25.49 -19.89
CA ILE A 397 23.53 25.03 -18.56
C ILE A 397 22.38 25.95 -18.09
N LEU A 398 21.13 25.63 -18.47
CA LEU A 398 19.91 26.26 -17.91
C LEU A 398 18.64 25.39 -18.06
N SER A 399 18.73 24.14 -18.54
CA SER A 399 17.56 23.34 -18.94
C SER A 399 17.22 22.16 -18.02
N SER A 400 18.06 21.78 -17.05
CA SER A 400 17.83 20.55 -16.27
C SER A 400 16.74 20.69 -15.19
N THR A 401 16.65 21.83 -14.50
CA THR A 401 15.72 22.05 -13.38
C THR A 401 14.26 22.19 -13.82
N LYS A 402 14.00 22.89 -14.94
CA LYS A 402 12.64 23.00 -15.51
C LYS A 402 12.13 21.66 -16.05
N THR A 403 13.03 20.79 -16.49
CA THR A 403 12.68 19.47 -17.01
C THR A 403 12.31 18.53 -15.86
N LEU A 404 13.12 18.51 -14.79
CA LEU A 404 12.83 17.76 -13.56
C LEU A 404 11.51 18.19 -12.91
N GLN A 405 11.22 19.50 -12.85
CA GLN A 405 9.99 20.00 -12.26
C GLN A 405 8.74 19.51 -13.02
N LYS A 406 8.78 19.47 -14.36
CA LYS A 406 7.69 18.97 -15.20
C LYS A 406 7.51 17.46 -15.10
N GLU A 407 8.59 16.72 -14.90
CA GLU A 407 8.54 15.26 -14.72
C GLU A 407 7.92 14.90 -13.38
N VAL A 408 8.38 15.54 -12.30
CA VAL A 408 7.81 15.41 -10.96
C VAL A 408 6.33 15.83 -10.96
N GLU A 409 5.96 16.91 -11.65
CA GLU A 409 4.57 17.35 -11.79
C GLU A 409 3.67 16.27 -12.40
N LYS A 410 4.10 15.64 -13.50
CA LYS A 410 3.34 14.55 -14.13
C LYS A 410 3.17 13.35 -13.21
N VAL A 411 4.25 12.95 -12.54
CA VAL A 411 4.25 11.80 -11.62
C VAL A 411 3.31 12.04 -10.45
N VAL A 412 3.42 13.22 -9.82
CA VAL A 412 2.59 13.62 -8.68
C VAL A 412 1.12 13.70 -9.09
N ALA A 413 0.81 14.26 -10.26
CA ALA A 413 -0.55 14.30 -10.78
C ALA A 413 -1.15 12.88 -10.93
N VAL A 414 -0.40 11.94 -11.53
CA VAL A 414 -0.86 10.55 -11.71
C VAL A 414 -1.09 9.87 -10.36
N ILE A 415 -0.15 10.01 -9.44
CA ILE A 415 -0.20 9.40 -8.12
C ILE A 415 -1.42 9.92 -7.33
N CYS A 416 -1.55 11.25 -7.23
CA CYS A 416 -2.66 11.87 -6.51
C CYS A 416 -3.99 11.55 -7.18
N GLN A 417 -4.08 11.57 -8.52
CA GLN A 417 -5.30 11.24 -9.25
C GLN A 417 -5.75 9.80 -8.99
N ARG A 418 -4.82 8.84 -9.01
CA ARG A 418 -5.12 7.43 -8.75
C ARG A 418 -5.69 7.23 -7.33
N LYS A 419 -5.06 7.84 -6.33
CA LYS A 419 -5.49 7.73 -4.93
C LYS A 419 -6.81 8.47 -4.68
N MET A 420 -7.03 9.62 -5.31
CA MET A 420 -8.31 10.34 -5.24
C MET A 420 -9.46 9.52 -5.85
N ILE A 421 -9.22 8.82 -6.97
CA ILE A 421 -10.20 7.90 -7.57
C ILE A 421 -10.50 6.72 -6.64
N GLU A 422 -9.48 6.14 -6.00
CA GLU A 422 -9.64 5.04 -5.04
C GLU A 422 -10.47 5.46 -3.82
N LEU A 423 -10.18 6.63 -3.23
CA LEU A 423 -10.91 7.18 -2.09
C LEU A 423 -12.35 7.54 -2.45
N HIS A 424 -12.61 8.01 -3.68
CA HIS A 424 -13.96 8.29 -4.16
C HIS A 424 -14.74 7.04 -4.57
N LYS A 425 -14.10 5.91 -4.94
CA LYS A 425 -14.83 4.64 -5.15
C LYS A 425 -15.46 4.10 -3.86
N ARG A 426 -14.97 4.50 -2.69
CA ARG A 426 -15.53 4.14 -1.37
C ARG A 426 -16.70 5.04 -0.92
N LYS A 427 -17.01 6.14 -1.63
CA LYS A 427 -18.15 7.05 -1.35
C LYS A 427 -18.91 7.34 -2.65
N ILE A 428 -20.19 7.00 -2.73
CA ILE A 428 -21.04 7.17 -3.93
C ILE A 428 -20.84 8.55 -4.61
N MET A 429 -20.75 8.51 -5.94
CA MET A 429 -20.18 9.49 -6.88
C MET A 429 -20.54 10.97 -6.64
N SER A 430 -19.50 11.78 -6.37
CA SER A 430 -19.41 13.14 -6.93
C SER A 430 -18.35 13.14 -8.03
N LYS A 431 -18.52 14.00 -9.03
CA LYS A 431 -17.64 14.16 -10.20
C LYS A 431 -16.19 14.31 -9.71
N VAL A 432 -15.34 13.32 -9.98
CA VAL A 432 -13.90 13.40 -9.64
C VAL A 432 -13.34 14.59 -10.40
N SER A 433 -13.04 15.68 -9.69
CA SER A 433 -12.33 16.81 -10.26
C SER A 433 -10.92 16.33 -10.57
N GLU A 434 -10.41 16.67 -11.76
CA GLU A 434 -9.04 16.38 -12.14
C GLU A 434 -8.09 17.03 -11.12
N VAL A 435 -7.19 16.24 -10.55
CA VAL A 435 -6.22 16.72 -9.58
C VAL A 435 -5.36 17.78 -10.24
N THR A 436 -5.57 19.03 -9.80
CA THR A 436 -4.83 20.17 -10.33
C THR A 436 -3.55 20.35 -9.51
N CYS A 437 -2.41 20.09 -10.14
CA CYS A 437 -1.10 20.41 -9.58
C CYS A 437 -0.77 21.88 -9.90
N ILE A 438 -0.42 22.67 -8.89
CA ILE A 438 -0.15 24.10 -9.05
C ILE A 438 1.27 24.40 -8.59
N SER A 439 2.04 25.08 -9.44
CA SER A 439 3.41 25.50 -9.12
C SER A 439 3.43 26.87 -8.45
N ILE A 440 4.35 27.04 -7.49
CA ILE A 440 4.68 28.32 -6.86
C ILE A 440 6.12 28.62 -7.25
N GLY A 441 6.30 29.64 -8.07
CA GLY A 441 7.60 30.10 -8.54
C GLY A 441 8.46 30.72 -7.45
N ALA A 442 9.72 30.97 -7.79
CA ALA A 442 10.66 31.68 -6.91
C ALA A 442 10.06 33.04 -6.51
N ARG A 443 9.89 33.27 -5.21
CA ARG A 443 9.32 34.49 -4.60
C ARG A 443 7.80 34.68 -4.76
N GLU A 444 7.09 33.74 -5.35
CA GLU A 444 5.62 33.77 -5.43
C GLU A 444 4.98 33.23 -4.15
N GLN A 445 3.79 33.72 -3.78
CA GLN A 445 3.00 33.15 -2.69
C GLN A 445 1.82 32.39 -3.27
N PRO A 446 1.32 31.34 -2.58
CA PRO A 446 0.11 30.66 -3.02
C PRO A 446 -1.09 31.64 -3.01
N PRO A 447 -2.08 31.44 -3.88
CA PRO A 447 -3.24 32.32 -3.96
C PRO A 447 -4.07 32.27 -2.66
N PRO A 448 -4.83 33.33 -2.30
CA PRO A 448 -5.64 33.35 -1.08
C PRO A 448 -6.68 32.22 -0.99
N SER A 449 -7.02 31.58 -2.11
CA SER A 449 -7.91 30.41 -2.17
C SER A 449 -7.34 29.15 -1.50
N THR A 450 -6.07 29.13 -1.08
CA THR A 450 -5.46 28.01 -0.35
C THR A 450 -5.60 28.12 1.17
N VAL A 451 -6.23 29.18 1.69
CA VAL A 451 -6.39 29.40 3.13
C VAL A 451 -7.48 28.49 3.69
N GLY A 452 -7.14 27.66 4.68
CA GLY A 452 -8.09 26.76 5.34
C GLY A 452 -8.41 25.48 4.58
N THR A 453 -7.69 25.20 3.49
CA THR A 453 -7.76 23.94 2.74
C THR A 453 -6.55 23.07 3.04
N SER A 454 -6.75 21.78 3.27
CA SER A 454 -5.63 20.84 3.41
C SER A 454 -4.89 20.68 2.08
N THR A 455 -3.57 20.74 2.15
CA THR A 455 -2.69 20.70 0.98
C THR A 455 -1.56 19.72 1.20
N VAL A 456 -1.14 19.07 0.12
CA VAL A 456 0.14 18.36 0.04
C VAL A 456 1.03 19.15 -0.91
N TYR A 457 2.27 19.41 -0.50
CA TYR A 457 3.23 20.20 -1.26
C TYR A 457 4.58 19.52 -1.36
N ILE A 458 5.31 19.87 -2.41
CA ILE A 458 6.63 19.39 -2.75
C ILE A 458 7.50 20.61 -2.92
N MET A 459 8.55 20.71 -2.11
CA MET A 459 9.58 21.75 -2.23
C MET A 459 10.78 21.18 -2.98
N PHE A 460 11.20 21.88 -4.04
CA PHE A 460 12.42 21.55 -4.76
C PHE A 460 13.59 22.25 -4.08
N ARG A 461 14.50 21.46 -3.50
CA ARG A 461 15.68 21.98 -2.82
C ARG A 461 16.85 22.19 -3.80
N PRO A 462 17.76 23.14 -3.54
CA PRO A 462 18.93 23.38 -4.39
C PRO A 462 19.88 22.18 -4.52
N ASP A 463 19.87 21.29 -3.53
CA ASP A 463 20.67 20.05 -3.48
C ASP A 463 20.10 18.91 -4.37
N LYS A 464 19.13 19.22 -5.23
CA LYS A 464 18.38 18.28 -6.08
C LYS A 464 17.51 17.28 -5.31
N ARG A 465 17.31 17.46 -4.00
CA ARG A 465 16.36 16.67 -3.23
C ARG A 465 14.96 17.27 -3.28
N LEU A 466 13.96 16.40 -3.13
CA LEU A 466 12.58 16.80 -2.97
C LEU A 466 12.21 16.67 -1.49
N TYR A 467 11.50 17.68 -0.97
CA TYR A 467 10.87 17.59 0.34
C TYR A 467 9.36 17.55 0.13
N VAL A 468 8.71 16.53 0.65
CA VAL A 468 7.25 16.38 0.62
C VAL A 468 6.70 16.75 2.00
N GLY A 469 5.63 17.53 2.03
CA GLY A 469 4.98 17.92 3.27
C GLY A 469 3.49 18.14 3.11
N GLN A 470 2.74 18.09 4.20
CA GLN A 470 1.33 18.52 4.24
C GLN A 470 1.10 19.74 5.13
N THR A 471 0.07 20.54 4.84
CA THR A 471 -0.34 21.68 5.67
C THR A 471 -1.73 22.21 5.31
N ASP A 472 -2.41 22.86 6.27
CA ASP A 472 -3.62 23.67 6.01
C ASP A 472 -3.32 25.17 5.86
N ASP A 473 -2.08 25.58 6.11
CA ASP A 473 -1.59 26.96 5.93
C ASP A 473 -0.37 26.95 5.00
N LEU A 474 -0.65 26.76 3.70
CA LEU A 474 0.39 26.71 2.67
C LEU A 474 1.19 28.01 2.60
N ALA A 475 0.54 29.16 2.79
CA ALA A 475 1.20 30.47 2.77
C ALA A 475 2.16 30.65 3.95
N GLY A 476 1.75 30.28 5.16
CA GLY A 476 2.63 30.22 6.33
C GLY A 476 3.81 29.28 6.09
N ARG A 477 3.54 28.07 5.61
CA ARG A 477 4.57 27.05 5.40
C ARG A 477 5.62 27.43 4.34
N VAL A 478 5.18 28.00 3.21
CA VAL A 478 6.08 28.51 2.16
C VAL A 478 6.96 29.64 2.71
N ARG A 479 6.40 30.54 3.54
CA ARG A 479 7.20 31.58 4.22
C ARG A 479 8.24 30.98 5.16
N THR A 480 7.86 30.04 6.02
CA THR A 480 8.77 29.40 6.97
C THR A 480 9.95 28.72 6.25
N HIS A 481 9.68 27.91 5.23
CA HIS A 481 10.75 27.25 4.48
C HIS A 481 11.69 28.25 3.79
N ARG A 482 11.17 29.37 3.29
CA ARG A 482 11.99 30.41 2.63
C ARG A 482 12.76 31.31 3.59
N LEU A 483 12.46 31.27 4.89
CA LEU A 483 13.27 31.93 5.91
C LEU A 483 14.56 31.16 6.22
N GLU A 484 14.62 29.87 5.88
CA GLU A 484 15.83 29.07 6.04
C GLU A 484 16.90 29.44 4.99
N ASP A 485 18.16 29.50 5.44
CA ASP A 485 19.29 29.84 4.57
C ASP A 485 19.46 28.82 3.44
N GLY A 486 19.54 29.34 2.21
CA GLY A 486 19.63 28.54 0.99
C GLY A 486 18.30 28.15 0.35
N LEU A 487 17.14 28.35 1.02
CA LEU A 487 15.82 27.97 0.49
C LEU A 487 14.95 29.16 0.04
N GLN A 488 15.48 30.38 0.13
CA GLN A 488 14.78 31.64 -0.14
C GLN A 488 14.09 31.71 -1.51
N ASN A 489 14.63 31.02 -2.53
CA ASN A 489 14.08 30.99 -3.89
C ASN A 489 13.57 29.59 -4.31
N SER A 490 13.38 28.67 -3.37
CA SER A 490 12.89 27.32 -3.69
C SER A 490 11.49 27.36 -4.32
N PRO A 491 11.31 26.69 -5.48
CA PRO A 491 9.98 26.51 -6.05
C PRO A 491 9.23 25.40 -5.32
N PHE A 492 7.91 25.49 -5.36
CA PHE A 492 7.01 24.48 -4.78
C PHE A 492 6.03 23.98 -5.84
N LEU A 493 5.54 22.77 -5.64
CA LEU A 493 4.38 22.20 -6.33
C LEU A 493 3.38 21.77 -5.27
N TYR A 494 2.09 22.06 -5.42
CA TYR A 494 1.10 21.65 -4.44
C TYR A 494 -0.18 21.13 -5.07
N VAL A 495 -0.91 20.35 -4.28
CA VAL A 495 -2.22 19.77 -4.60
C VAL A 495 -3.17 20.07 -3.44
N LEU A 496 -4.36 20.57 -3.77
CA LEU A 496 -5.46 20.76 -2.82
C LEU A 496 -6.20 19.44 -2.60
N VAL A 497 -6.48 19.08 -1.35
CA VAL A 497 -7.10 17.79 -1.00
C VAL A 497 -8.21 17.95 0.04
N PRO A 498 -9.22 17.05 0.05
CA PRO A 498 -10.34 17.14 0.98
C PRO A 498 -9.96 16.65 2.39
N GLY A 499 -9.32 17.52 3.15
CA GLY A 499 -9.04 17.33 4.58
C GLY A 499 -7.70 16.68 4.92
N LYS A 500 -7.30 16.80 6.20
CA LYS A 500 -5.99 16.39 6.72
C LYS A 500 -5.69 14.91 6.57
N SER A 501 -6.68 14.04 6.76
CA SER A 501 -6.48 12.59 6.65
C SER A 501 -6.06 12.21 5.23
N VAL A 502 -6.71 12.77 4.21
CA VAL A 502 -6.34 12.55 2.80
C VAL A 502 -4.97 13.16 2.48
N ALA A 503 -4.66 14.33 3.04
CA ALA A 503 -3.34 14.95 2.90
C ALA A 503 -2.22 14.07 3.48
N SER A 504 -2.46 13.47 4.64
CA SER A 504 -1.47 12.62 5.33
C SER A 504 -1.23 11.31 4.59
N GLU A 505 -2.29 10.69 4.06
CA GLU A 505 -2.15 9.48 3.23
C GLU A 505 -1.37 9.77 1.94
N LEU A 506 -1.66 10.89 1.29
CA LEU A 506 -0.97 11.30 0.06
C LEU A 506 0.48 11.71 0.30
N GLU A 507 0.79 12.37 1.42
CA GLU A 507 2.16 12.68 1.84
C GLU A 507 3.00 11.40 1.97
N THR A 508 2.52 10.44 2.76
CA THR A 508 3.19 9.14 2.94
C THR A 508 3.38 8.42 1.61
N LEU A 509 2.34 8.41 0.76
CA LEU A 509 2.38 7.73 -0.52
C LEU A 509 3.39 8.38 -1.48
N LEU A 510 3.46 9.71 -1.52
CA LEU A 510 4.44 10.45 -2.34
C LEU A 510 5.87 10.25 -1.84
N ILE A 511 6.10 10.23 -0.52
CA ILE A 511 7.42 9.95 0.07
C ILE A 511 7.93 8.57 -0.37
N ASN A 512 7.06 7.57 -0.43
CA ASN A 512 7.44 6.21 -0.78
C ASN A 512 7.58 5.99 -2.29
N GLN A 513 6.78 6.65 -3.13
CA GLN A 513 6.74 6.38 -4.57
C GLN A 513 7.65 7.28 -5.41
N LEU A 514 7.93 8.53 -4.99
CA LEU A 514 8.80 9.43 -5.75
C LEU A 514 10.25 8.91 -5.89
N PRO A 515 10.88 8.26 -4.88
CA PRO A 515 12.21 7.69 -5.02
C PRO A 515 12.29 6.53 -6.02
N LEU A 516 11.23 5.73 -6.15
CA LEU A 516 11.17 4.54 -7.01
C LEU A 516 11.07 4.87 -8.51
N LEU A 517 10.74 6.11 -8.84
CA LEU A 517 10.52 6.57 -10.22
C LEU A 517 11.69 7.41 -10.75
N GLY A 518 12.74 7.62 -9.95
CA GLY A 518 13.91 8.42 -10.27
C GLY A 518 15.19 7.64 -10.56
N SER A 519 15.08 6.33 -10.84
CA SER A 519 16.20 5.46 -11.25
C SER A 519 16.34 5.34 -12.76
#